data_AF-A0A3L8BMH8-F1
#
_entry.id   AF-A0A3L8BMH8-F1
#
_cell.length_a   1.000
_cell.length_b   1.000
_cell.length_c   1.000
_cell.angle_alpha   90.00
_cell.angle_beta   90.00
_cell.angle_gamma   90.00
#
_symmetry.space_group_name_H-M   'P 1'
#
loop_
_entity.id
_entity.type
_entity.pdbx_description
1 polymer ?
#
loop_
_entity_poly.entity_id
_entity_poly.type
_entity_poly.pdbx_seq_one_letter_code
_entity_poly.pdbx_strand_id
1 'polypeptide(L)'
;MLGNVFSKAQGRRRTRTPAALKIIARSVRFDYLGAMRQQRYWHDNDPVKTHFFNALQAMFPEGERFFMDSARDVRDAVGKDNLPAELLEQIQLFIRQEAMHGREHDGWSQALIEMGYPAMQMFDEKLKRDNKWSRKHLTPLTRLAMTAASEHFTASLAHLFIYHRPDLIEKAGSPFRELLIYHAMEEVEHKAVCYDLYQEAGGGYWKRAYAMVFVTLDLLVRLRNRMRYLLQQDGLWDAQHRAAVRRLLWGKDGIMRALAPFLLQYFRPGFHPWETDERRDLLERFHNEMTLIDEMQAQQAADAA
;
A
#
# COMPACT_ATOMS: atom_id res chain seq x y z
N MET A 1 20.04 -10.58 20.59
CA MET A 1 20.95 -9.43 20.41
C MET A 1 20.43 -8.57 19.28
N LEU A 2 19.75 -7.47 19.61
CA LEU A 2 19.25 -6.46 18.65
C LEU A 2 20.40 -5.50 18.32
N GLY A 3 21.42 -6.02 17.66
CA GLY A 3 22.59 -5.26 17.26
C GLY A 3 22.43 -4.71 15.84
N ASN A 4 22.34 -3.38 15.75
CA ASN A 4 22.95 -2.60 14.67
C ASN A 4 22.38 -2.71 13.24
N VAL A 5 21.06 -2.49 13.06
CA VAL A 5 20.48 -2.21 11.71
C VAL A 5 20.61 -0.72 11.32
N PHE A 6 21.07 0.15 12.23
CA PHE A 6 21.20 1.60 11.96
C PHE A 6 22.65 2.11 12.06
N SER A 7 23.64 1.34 11.60
CA SER A 7 25.02 1.81 11.49
C SER A 7 25.53 1.74 10.06
N LYS A 8 25.28 2.81 9.30
CA LYS A 8 26.24 3.56 8.46
C LYS A 8 25.50 4.47 7.46
N ALA A 9 24.92 5.55 7.98
CA ALA A 9 24.75 6.77 7.20
C ALA A 9 25.02 7.94 8.14
N GLN A 10 26.29 8.36 8.23
CA GLN A 10 26.69 9.61 8.90
C GLN A 10 26.28 10.81 8.03
N GLY A 11 24.98 10.99 7.84
CA GLY A 11 24.38 12.15 7.21
C GLY A 11 23.24 12.67 8.08
N ARG A 12 22.98 14.00 8.05
CA ARG A 12 21.76 14.55 8.64
C ARG A 12 20.56 13.77 8.06
N ARG A 13 19.66 13.29 8.93
CA ARG A 13 18.40 12.67 8.53
C ARG A 13 17.69 13.60 7.54
N ARG A 14 17.23 13.06 6.41
CA ARG A 14 16.52 13.87 5.41
C ARG A 14 15.19 14.33 6.01
N THR A 15 14.95 15.63 5.97
CA THR A 15 13.75 16.26 6.53
C THR A 15 12.88 16.92 5.46
N ARG A 16 13.17 16.67 4.17
CA ARG A 16 12.49 17.26 3.02
C ARG A 16 12.54 16.30 1.84
N THR A 17 11.62 16.50 0.91
CA THR A 17 11.59 15.82 -0.38
C THR A 17 12.88 16.00 -1.18
N PRO A 18 13.46 14.91 -1.75
CA PRO A 18 14.65 15.01 -2.59
C PRO A 18 14.45 15.92 -3.80
N ALA A 19 15.42 16.79 -4.11
CA ALA A 19 15.31 17.77 -5.19
C ALA A 19 15.14 17.13 -6.59
N ALA A 20 15.62 15.90 -6.78
CA ALA A 20 15.49 15.15 -8.03
C ALA A 20 14.48 13.99 -7.91
N LEU A 21 13.42 14.15 -7.11
CA LEU A 21 12.34 13.17 -7.03
C LEU A 21 11.66 13.05 -8.41
N LYS A 22 11.49 11.81 -8.87
CA LYS A 22 10.66 11.47 -10.02
C LYS A 22 9.54 10.56 -9.53
N ILE A 23 8.31 10.93 -9.88
CA ILE A 23 7.12 10.12 -9.67
C ILE A 23 6.65 9.72 -11.07
N ILE A 24 6.68 8.43 -11.37
CA ILE A 24 6.42 7.91 -12.71
C ILE A 24 5.15 7.08 -12.64
N ALA A 25 4.05 7.60 -13.17
CA ALA A 25 2.80 6.84 -13.21
C ALA A 25 2.82 5.81 -14.33
N ARG A 26 2.76 4.52 -13.98
CA ARG A 26 2.63 3.45 -14.98
C ARG A 26 1.18 2.99 -15.09
N SER A 27 0.74 2.69 -16.30
CA SER A 27 -0.59 2.19 -16.64
C SER A 27 -0.46 0.83 -17.31
N VAL A 28 -0.33 -0.20 -16.48
CA VAL A 28 -0.29 -1.62 -16.89
C VAL A 28 -1.63 -2.30 -16.59
N ARG A 29 -1.94 -3.39 -17.26
CA ARG A 29 -3.09 -4.28 -17.01
C ARG A 29 -2.63 -5.72 -16.84
N PHE A 30 -3.23 -6.44 -15.90
CA PHE A 30 -2.95 -7.84 -15.64
C PHE A 30 -4.20 -8.74 -15.75
N ASP A 31 -4.01 -9.99 -16.17
CA ASP A 31 -5.07 -11.02 -16.16
C ASP A 31 -5.06 -11.81 -14.85
N TYR A 32 -5.64 -11.23 -13.80
CA TYR A 32 -5.76 -11.88 -12.50
C TYR A 32 -6.66 -13.12 -12.54
N LEU A 33 -7.78 -13.06 -13.25
CA LEU A 33 -8.77 -14.13 -13.27
C LEU A 33 -8.21 -15.39 -13.96
N GLY A 34 -7.57 -15.22 -15.12
CA GLY A 34 -6.91 -16.32 -15.81
C GLY A 34 -5.85 -16.96 -14.93
N ALA A 35 -5.00 -16.15 -14.28
CA ALA A 35 -3.97 -16.64 -13.37
C ALA A 35 -4.54 -17.37 -12.14
N MET A 36 -5.58 -16.83 -11.48
CA MET A 36 -6.24 -17.51 -10.35
C MET A 36 -6.94 -18.80 -10.75
N ARG A 37 -7.49 -18.89 -11.97
CA ARG A 37 -8.08 -20.13 -12.50
C ARG A 37 -7.03 -21.20 -12.77
N GLN A 38 -5.86 -20.80 -13.27
CA GLN A 38 -4.74 -21.71 -13.49
C GLN A 38 -4.15 -22.20 -12.17
N GLN A 39 -3.93 -21.30 -11.21
CA GLN A 39 -3.35 -21.61 -9.90
C GLN A 39 -4.04 -20.80 -8.80
N ARG A 40 -5.06 -21.39 -8.16
CA ARG A 40 -5.85 -20.73 -7.09
C ARG A 40 -4.96 -20.21 -5.95
N TYR A 41 -4.02 -21.03 -5.50
CA TYR A 41 -3.02 -20.68 -4.49
C TYR A 41 -1.72 -20.27 -5.16
N TRP A 42 -1.76 -19.09 -5.77
CA TRP A 42 -0.68 -18.53 -6.59
C TRP A 42 0.60 -18.21 -5.81
N HIS A 43 0.58 -18.25 -4.46
CA HIS A 43 1.75 -18.02 -3.63
C HIS A 43 2.29 -19.32 -3.04
N ASP A 44 3.30 -19.93 -3.66
CA ASP A 44 3.95 -21.18 -3.19
C ASP A 44 2.97 -22.35 -2.92
N ASN A 45 1.81 -22.37 -3.58
CA ASN A 45 0.69 -23.27 -3.29
C ASN A 45 0.21 -23.24 -1.82
N ASP A 46 0.46 -22.13 -1.12
CA ASP A 46 0.11 -21.90 0.28
C ASP A 46 -1.18 -21.06 0.37
N PRO A 47 -2.31 -21.64 0.83
CA PRO A 47 -3.59 -20.93 0.91
C PRO A 47 -3.56 -19.78 1.93
N VAL A 48 -2.76 -19.89 3.00
CA VAL A 48 -2.68 -18.85 4.04
C VAL A 48 -1.93 -17.64 3.52
N LYS A 49 -0.81 -17.82 2.83
CA LYS A 49 -0.09 -16.69 2.20
C LYS A 49 -0.90 -16.07 1.05
N THR A 50 -1.45 -16.91 0.19
CA THR A 50 -2.29 -16.47 -0.93
C THR A 50 -3.46 -15.62 -0.43
N HIS A 51 -4.21 -16.10 0.58
CA HIS A 51 -5.35 -15.35 1.12
C HIS A 51 -4.98 -14.16 1.99
N PHE A 52 -3.79 -14.11 2.58
CA PHE A 52 -3.28 -12.89 3.21
C PHE A 52 -3.18 -11.77 2.17
N PHE A 53 -2.54 -12.04 1.02
CA PHE A 53 -2.40 -11.05 -0.04
C PHE A 53 -3.73 -10.74 -0.72
N ASN A 54 -4.55 -11.74 -1.07
CA ASN A 54 -5.89 -11.49 -1.62
C ASN A 54 -6.72 -10.60 -0.69
N ALA A 55 -6.67 -10.83 0.63
CA ALA A 55 -7.37 -10.01 1.60
C ALA A 55 -6.80 -8.59 1.72
N LEU A 56 -5.47 -8.45 1.61
CA LEU A 56 -4.78 -7.16 1.66
C LEU A 56 -5.10 -6.31 0.41
N GLN A 57 -4.85 -6.86 -0.79
CA GLN A 57 -5.04 -6.17 -2.06
C GLN A 57 -6.49 -5.75 -2.28
N ALA A 58 -7.45 -6.59 -1.90
CA ALA A 58 -8.86 -6.26 -2.05
C ALA A 58 -9.34 -5.07 -1.19
N MET A 59 -8.53 -4.57 -0.25
CA MET A 59 -8.88 -3.34 0.50
C MET A 59 -8.49 -2.06 -0.24
N PHE A 60 -7.51 -2.13 -1.12
CA PHE A 60 -6.95 -0.96 -1.78
C PHE A 60 -7.89 -0.22 -2.73
N PRO A 61 -8.86 -0.82 -3.46
CA PRO A 61 -9.61 -0.05 -4.45
C PRO A 61 -10.38 1.13 -3.86
N GLU A 62 -11.10 0.92 -2.76
CA GLU A 62 -11.77 2.02 -2.04
C GLU A 62 -10.82 2.79 -1.11
N GLY A 63 -9.67 2.20 -0.73
CA GLY A 63 -8.61 2.88 0.02
C GLY A 63 -7.95 3.99 -0.80
N GLU A 64 -7.58 3.71 -2.04
CA GLU A 64 -6.87 4.62 -2.93
C GLU A 64 -7.80 5.73 -3.45
N ARG A 65 -9.10 5.42 -3.62
CA ARG A 65 -10.14 6.44 -3.78
C ARG A 65 -10.19 7.40 -2.58
N PHE A 66 -10.12 6.87 -1.36
CA PHE A 66 -10.05 7.70 -0.15
C PHE A 66 -8.77 8.54 -0.10
N PHE A 67 -7.63 7.99 -0.50
CA PHE A 67 -6.35 8.70 -0.57
C PHE A 67 -6.44 9.89 -1.54
N MET A 68 -6.84 9.64 -2.79
CA MET A 68 -7.04 10.67 -3.81
C MET A 68 -8.00 11.76 -3.35
N ASP A 69 -9.18 11.39 -2.83
CA ASP A 69 -10.19 12.35 -2.41
C ASP A 69 -9.71 13.20 -1.23
N SER A 70 -9.03 12.60 -0.26
CA SER A 70 -8.49 13.34 0.90
C SER A 70 -7.41 14.36 0.51
N ALA A 71 -6.52 14.00 -0.42
CA ALA A 71 -5.49 14.89 -0.93
C ALA A 71 -6.08 16.04 -1.75
N ARG A 72 -7.09 15.74 -2.61
CA ARG A 72 -7.83 16.78 -3.35
C ARG A 72 -8.55 17.73 -2.41
N ASP A 73 -9.32 17.21 -1.45
CA ASP A 73 -10.10 18.00 -0.51
C ASP A 73 -9.20 18.98 0.29
N VAL A 74 -8.00 18.55 0.72
CA VAL A 74 -7.06 19.43 1.45
C VAL A 74 -6.35 20.41 0.52
N ARG A 75 -5.86 19.96 -0.64
CA ARG A 75 -5.24 20.86 -1.63
C ARG A 75 -6.19 22.00 -1.99
N ASP A 76 -7.45 21.68 -2.24
CA ASP A 76 -8.45 22.67 -2.64
C ASP A 76 -8.84 23.59 -1.46
N ALA A 77 -8.84 23.08 -0.22
CA ALA A 77 -9.06 23.89 0.98
C ALA A 77 -7.91 24.85 1.31
N VAL A 78 -6.66 24.45 1.07
CA VAL A 78 -5.48 25.33 1.20
C VAL A 78 -5.42 26.36 0.07
N GLY A 79 -5.84 25.96 -1.13
CA GLY A 79 -5.72 26.75 -2.35
C GLY A 79 -4.40 26.48 -3.06
N LYS A 80 -4.47 26.22 -4.37
CA LYS A 80 -3.30 25.80 -5.17
C LYS A 80 -2.18 26.85 -5.18
N ASP A 81 -2.54 28.13 -5.16
CA ASP A 81 -1.59 29.26 -5.16
C ASP A 81 -0.83 29.40 -3.83
N ASN A 82 -1.32 28.74 -2.76
CA ASN A 82 -0.71 28.74 -1.44
C ASN A 82 0.18 27.51 -1.18
N LEU A 83 0.32 26.63 -2.17
CA LEU A 83 1.18 25.44 -2.07
C LEU A 83 2.44 25.62 -2.93
N PRO A 84 3.59 25.07 -2.50
CA PRO A 84 4.78 25.00 -3.34
C PRO A 84 4.47 24.32 -4.68
N ALA A 85 5.00 24.87 -5.78
CA ALA A 85 4.73 24.36 -7.12
C ALA A 85 5.14 22.88 -7.28
N GLU A 86 6.28 22.50 -6.70
CA GLU A 86 6.77 21.13 -6.72
C GLU A 86 5.84 20.17 -5.96
N LEU A 87 5.28 20.61 -4.83
CA LEU A 87 4.32 19.80 -4.07
C LEU A 87 3.00 19.67 -4.84
N LEU A 88 2.56 20.73 -5.52
CA LEU A 88 1.36 20.69 -6.35
C LEU A 88 1.50 19.68 -7.51
N GLU A 89 2.66 19.64 -8.16
CA GLU A 89 2.98 18.65 -9.19
C GLU A 89 3.01 17.23 -8.60
N GLN A 90 3.66 17.04 -7.45
CA GLN A 90 3.70 15.75 -6.76
C GLN A 90 2.31 15.24 -6.37
N ILE A 91 1.42 16.12 -5.90
CA ILE A 91 0.02 15.76 -5.61
C ILE A 91 -0.72 15.28 -6.87
N GLN A 92 -0.48 15.91 -8.02
CA GLN A 92 -1.09 15.50 -9.28
C GLN A 92 -0.59 14.12 -9.73
N LEU A 93 0.72 13.88 -9.62
CA LEU A 93 1.34 12.61 -9.97
C LEU A 93 0.93 11.49 -9.01
N PHE A 94 0.91 11.76 -7.71
CA PHE A 94 0.34 10.88 -6.68
C PHE A 94 -1.09 10.46 -7.05
N ILE A 95 -1.98 11.43 -7.29
CA ILE A 95 -3.37 11.13 -7.68
C ILE A 95 -3.44 10.27 -8.95
N ARG A 96 -2.50 10.44 -9.88
CA ARG A 96 -2.44 9.63 -11.09
C ARG A 96 -2.00 8.20 -10.80
N GLN A 97 -0.97 7.98 -9.98
CA GLN A 97 -0.52 6.65 -9.54
C GLN A 97 -1.64 5.93 -8.80
N GLU A 98 -2.25 6.58 -7.81
CA GLU A 98 -3.38 6.02 -7.05
C GLU A 98 -4.58 5.65 -7.92
N ALA A 99 -4.87 6.44 -8.96
CA ALA A 99 -5.91 6.06 -9.92
C ALA A 99 -5.55 4.80 -10.71
N MET A 100 -4.27 4.60 -11.04
CA MET A 100 -3.80 3.40 -11.75
C MET A 100 -3.75 2.18 -10.84
N HIS A 101 -3.29 2.33 -9.59
CA HIS A 101 -3.35 1.30 -8.57
C HIS A 101 -4.78 0.82 -8.35
N GLY A 102 -5.73 1.75 -8.20
CA GLY A 102 -7.10 1.39 -7.76
C GLY A 102 -7.82 0.58 -8.80
N ARG A 103 -7.51 0.90 -10.04
CA ARG A 103 -7.97 0.25 -11.24
C ARG A 103 -7.39 -1.17 -11.41
N GLU A 104 -6.20 -1.46 -10.89
CA GLU A 104 -5.63 -2.81 -10.85
C GLU A 104 -6.16 -3.63 -9.67
N HIS A 105 -6.29 -3.02 -8.48
CA HIS A 105 -6.89 -3.69 -7.33
C HIS A 105 -8.39 -3.97 -7.51
N ASP A 106 -9.10 -3.11 -8.24
CA ASP A 106 -10.48 -3.39 -8.70
C ASP A 106 -10.50 -4.67 -9.53
N GLY A 107 -9.58 -4.81 -10.49
CA GLY A 107 -9.45 -6.01 -11.31
C GLY A 107 -9.15 -7.26 -10.49
N TRP A 108 -8.26 -7.16 -9.51
CA TRP A 108 -7.96 -8.25 -8.57
C TRP A 108 -9.20 -8.63 -7.75
N SER A 109 -9.91 -7.64 -7.20
CA SER A 109 -11.09 -7.85 -6.38
C SER A 109 -12.23 -8.48 -7.19
N GLN A 110 -12.41 -8.03 -8.43
CA GLN A 110 -13.36 -8.60 -9.38
C GLN A 110 -13.01 -10.06 -9.71
N ALA A 111 -11.73 -10.37 -9.94
CA ALA A 111 -11.27 -11.75 -10.13
C ALA A 111 -11.60 -12.63 -8.92
N LEU A 112 -11.46 -12.14 -7.68
CA LEU A 112 -11.87 -12.90 -6.49
C LEU A 112 -13.38 -13.16 -6.49
N ILE A 113 -14.21 -12.16 -6.80
CA ILE A 113 -15.66 -12.34 -6.88
C ILE A 113 -16.00 -13.45 -7.88
N GLU A 114 -15.38 -13.43 -9.06
CA GLU A 114 -15.57 -14.43 -10.12
C GLU A 114 -15.00 -15.81 -9.78
N MET A 115 -13.98 -15.88 -8.92
CA MET A 115 -13.44 -17.13 -8.37
C MET A 115 -14.33 -17.76 -7.28
N GLY A 116 -15.49 -17.16 -6.99
CA GLY A 116 -16.47 -17.68 -6.04
C GLY A 116 -16.42 -17.02 -4.66
N TYR A 117 -15.87 -15.80 -4.55
CA TYR A 117 -15.80 -15.06 -3.29
C TYR A 117 -16.74 -13.83 -3.26
N PRO A 118 -18.07 -14.00 -3.39
CA PRO A 118 -19.01 -12.89 -3.60
C PRO A 118 -19.06 -11.86 -2.46
N ALA A 119 -18.73 -12.23 -1.22
CA ALA A 119 -18.72 -11.26 -0.12
C ALA A 119 -17.60 -10.22 -0.22
N MET A 120 -16.63 -10.36 -1.15
CA MET A 120 -15.67 -9.29 -1.47
C MET A 120 -16.40 -8.00 -1.86
N GLN A 121 -17.46 -8.11 -2.67
CA GLN A 121 -18.30 -6.97 -3.04
C GLN A 121 -18.88 -6.26 -1.79
N MET A 122 -19.38 -7.03 -0.83
CA MET A 122 -19.94 -6.46 0.41
C MET A 122 -18.90 -5.73 1.25
N PHE A 123 -17.66 -6.21 1.28
CA PHE A 123 -16.56 -5.53 1.98
C PHE A 123 -16.21 -4.20 1.32
N ASP A 124 -16.22 -4.14 -0.01
CA ASP A 124 -15.92 -2.91 -0.76
C ASP A 124 -17.07 -1.90 -0.63
N GLU A 125 -18.33 -2.35 -0.73
CA GLU A 125 -19.50 -1.52 -0.47
C GLU A 125 -19.53 -0.96 0.95
N LYS A 126 -19.04 -1.73 1.93
CA LYS A 126 -18.86 -1.23 3.30
C LYS A 126 -17.80 -0.13 3.35
N LEU A 127 -16.62 -0.33 2.74
CA LEU A 127 -15.56 0.67 2.75
C LEU A 127 -15.99 1.95 2.02
N LYS A 128 -16.71 1.84 0.91
CA LYS A 128 -17.34 2.96 0.21
C LYS A 128 -18.30 3.77 1.11
N ARG A 129 -19.10 3.08 1.94
CA ARG A 129 -19.99 3.73 2.92
C ARG A 129 -19.19 4.41 4.03
N ASP A 130 -18.16 3.75 4.55
CA ASP A 130 -17.26 4.32 5.56
C ASP A 130 -16.56 5.59 5.03
N ASN A 131 -16.15 5.59 3.75
CA ASN A 131 -15.53 6.74 3.06
C ASN A 131 -16.49 7.92 2.91
N LYS A 132 -17.74 7.66 2.53
CA LYS A 132 -18.80 8.68 2.47
C LYS A 132 -19.11 9.26 3.85
N TRP A 133 -19.20 8.39 4.86
CA TRP A 133 -19.41 8.79 6.24
C TRP A 133 -18.27 9.67 6.73
N SER A 134 -17.02 9.28 6.50
CA SER A 134 -15.86 10.07 6.95
C SER A 134 -15.78 11.41 6.22
N ARG A 135 -16.18 11.51 4.94
CA ARG A 135 -16.22 12.79 4.22
C ARG A 135 -17.25 13.76 4.79
N LYS A 136 -18.36 13.22 5.30
CA LYS A 136 -19.44 14.01 5.92
C LYS A 136 -19.13 14.43 7.36
N HIS A 137 -18.37 13.61 8.10
CA HIS A 137 -18.25 13.76 9.55
C HIS A 137 -16.84 14.11 10.05
N LEU A 138 -15.80 13.91 9.24
CA LEU A 138 -14.42 14.26 9.59
C LEU A 138 -13.96 15.46 8.76
N THR A 139 -13.04 16.25 9.32
CA THR A 139 -12.43 17.35 8.58
C THR A 139 -11.50 16.82 7.47
N PRO A 140 -11.32 17.57 6.35
CA PRO A 140 -10.37 17.20 5.30
C PRO A 140 -8.97 16.88 5.85
N LEU A 141 -8.47 17.70 6.79
CA LEU A 141 -7.16 17.50 7.40
C LEU A 141 -7.08 16.23 8.26
N THR A 142 -8.19 15.77 8.86
CA THR A 142 -8.22 14.48 9.59
C THR A 142 -8.17 13.31 8.61
N ARG A 143 -8.91 13.40 7.50
CA ARG A 143 -8.88 12.39 6.44
C ARG A 143 -7.48 12.30 5.82
N LEU A 144 -6.84 13.43 5.53
CA LEU A 144 -5.47 13.44 5.03
C LEU A 144 -4.45 12.90 6.04
N ALA A 145 -4.64 13.13 7.34
CA ALA A 145 -3.81 12.50 8.37
C ALA A 145 -3.91 10.96 8.33
N MET A 146 -5.11 10.44 8.07
CA MET A 146 -5.32 8.99 7.89
C MET A 146 -4.63 8.52 6.61
N THR A 147 -4.76 9.24 5.50
CA THR A 147 -4.06 8.92 4.25
C THR A 147 -2.55 8.92 4.45
N ALA A 148 -1.96 9.97 5.01
CA ALA A 148 -0.52 10.03 5.28
C ALA A 148 -0.02 8.90 6.20
N ALA A 149 -0.88 8.35 7.06
CA ALA A 149 -0.57 7.18 7.87
C ALA A 149 -0.68 5.87 7.07
N SER A 150 -1.69 5.75 6.21
CA SER A 150 -1.84 4.62 5.28
C SER A 150 -0.67 4.53 4.30
N GLU A 151 -0.28 5.66 3.69
CA GLU A 151 0.89 5.78 2.80
C GLU A 151 2.19 5.37 3.50
N HIS A 152 2.33 5.74 4.78
CA HIS A 152 3.49 5.27 5.57
C HIS A 152 3.45 3.76 5.79
N PHE A 153 2.26 3.19 6.01
CA PHE A 153 2.09 1.75 6.15
C PHE A 153 2.43 1.01 4.83
N THR A 154 1.89 1.46 3.70
CA THR A 154 2.12 0.86 2.37
C THR A 154 3.58 0.98 1.96
N ALA A 155 4.19 2.16 2.10
CA ALA A 155 5.63 2.33 1.86
C ALA A 155 6.50 1.46 2.79
N SER A 156 6.06 1.20 4.03
CA SER A 156 6.75 0.27 4.94
C SER A 156 6.71 -1.18 4.46
N LEU A 157 5.71 -1.58 3.66
CA LEU A 157 5.68 -2.91 3.04
C LEU A 157 6.79 -3.08 1.99
N ALA A 158 7.12 -2.03 1.23
CA ALA A 158 8.25 -2.06 0.30
C ALA A 158 9.57 -2.31 1.04
N HIS A 159 9.77 -1.63 2.17
CA HIS A 159 10.92 -1.85 3.04
C HIS A 159 10.95 -3.30 3.58
N LEU A 160 9.80 -3.82 3.99
CA LEU A 160 9.65 -5.21 4.43
C LEU A 160 10.08 -6.20 3.34
N PHE A 161 9.62 -6.01 2.10
CA PHE A 161 9.90 -6.91 0.98
C PHE A 161 11.38 -6.97 0.60
N ILE A 162 12.14 -5.88 0.77
CA ILE A 162 13.58 -5.92 0.48
C ILE A 162 14.36 -6.46 1.67
N TYR A 163 14.23 -5.85 2.85
CA TYR A 163 15.26 -6.02 3.88
C TYR A 163 14.95 -7.09 4.91
N HIS A 164 13.68 -7.48 5.06
CA HIS A 164 13.27 -8.29 6.21
C HIS A 164 12.50 -9.56 5.87
N ARG A 165 11.63 -9.51 4.87
CA ARG A 165 10.77 -10.63 4.48
C ARG A 165 10.62 -10.73 2.96
N PRO A 166 11.73 -10.90 2.22
CA PRO A 166 11.67 -11.07 0.76
C PRO A 166 10.93 -12.33 0.32
N ASP A 167 10.89 -13.34 1.18
CA ASP A 167 10.12 -14.57 0.99
C ASP A 167 8.61 -14.32 0.81
N LEU A 168 8.11 -13.14 1.21
CA LEU A 168 6.72 -12.73 1.00
C LEU A 168 6.38 -12.43 -0.46
N ILE A 169 7.36 -12.21 -1.32
CA ILE A 169 7.12 -11.93 -2.74
C ILE A 169 7.88 -12.88 -3.67
N GLU A 170 9.02 -13.45 -3.24
CA GLU A 170 9.90 -14.34 -4.05
C GLU A 170 9.19 -15.52 -4.71
N LYS A 171 8.14 -16.04 -4.09
CA LYS A 171 7.40 -17.21 -4.58
C LYS A 171 5.97 -16.90 -5.03
N ALA A 172 5.64 -15.62 -5.17
CA ALA A 172 4.37 -15.23 -5.77
C ALA A 172 4.43 -15.53 -7.28
N GLY A 173 3.40 -16.19 -7.80
CA GLY A 173 3.22 -16.39 -9.24
C GLY A 173 2.83 -15.11 -9.97
N SER A 174 3.05 -15.09 -11.28
CA SER A 174 2.60 -14.02 -12.16
C SER A 174 1.08 -14.04 -12.33
N PRO A 175 0.40 -12.88 -12.43
CA PRO A 175 0.93 -11.50 -12.41
C PRO A 175 0.99 -10.87 -11.01
N PHE A 176 0.74 -11.64 -9.96
CA PHE A 176 0.58 -11.12 -8.60
C PHE A 176 1.89 -10.56 -8.03
N ARG A 177 3.01 -11.20 -8.35
CA ARG A 177 4.35 -10.72 -7.96
C ARG A 177 4.63 -9.36 -8.57
N GLU A 178 4.34 -9.21 -9.86
CA GLU A 178 4.58 -8.02 -10.67
C GLU A 178 3.77 -6.85 -10.12
N LEU A 179 2.46 -7.02 -9.84
CA LEU A 179 1.67 -5.98 -9.18
C LEU A 179 2.25 -5.60 -7.81
N LEU A 180 2.60 -6.59 -6.97
CA LEU A 180 3.12 -6.30 -5.62
C LEU A 180 4.41 -5.47 -5.65
N ILE A 181 5.29 -5.73 -6.62
CA ILE A 181 6.55 -5.00 -6.80
C ILE A 181 6.29 -3.62 -7.42
N TYR A 182 5.49 -3.57 -8.50
CA TYR A 182 5.09 -2.33 -9.16
C TYR A 182 4.46 -1.35 -8.16
N HIS A 183 3.48 -1.82 -7.40
CA HIS A 183 2.79 -1.00 -6.41
C HIS A 183 3.77 -0.56 -5.31
N ALA A 184 4.54 -1.48 -4.73
CA ALA A 184 5.53 -1.14 -3.72
C ALA A 184 6.59 -0.13 -4.19
N MET A 185 6.97 -0.13 -5.48
CA MET A 185 7.85 0.87 -6.05
C MET A 185 7.23 2.26 -6.03
N GLU A 186 6.02 2.39 -6.58
CA GLU A 186 5.31 3.68 -6.66
C GLU A 186 4.97 4.22 -5.26
N GLU A 187 4.62 3.35 -4.31
CA GLU A 187 4.43 3.72 -2.90
C GLU A 187 5.65 4.40 -2.28
N VAL A 188 6.88 4.01 -2.67
CA VAL A 188 8.10 4.67 -2.18
C VAL A 188 8.40 5.96 -2.94
N GLU A 189 7.99 6.08 -4.21
CA GLU A 189 8.09 7.34 -4.98
C GLU A 189 7.24 8.45 -4.34
N HIS A 190 6.04 8.13 -3.86
CA HIS A 190 5.10 9.13 -3.33
C HIS A 190 4.92 9.14 -1.80
N LYS A 191 5.66 8.32 -1.04
CA LYS A 191 5.50 8.12 0.43
C LYS A 191 5.43 9.37 1.31
N ALA A 192 5.90 10.52 0.82
CA ALA A 192 5.87 11.78 1.54
C ALA A 192 4.79 12.76 1.06
N VAL A 193 4.16 12.56 -0.10
CA VAL A 193 3.29 13.58 -0.72
C VAL A 193 2.14 13.96 0.20
N CYS A 194 1.42 12.98 0.75
CA CYS A 194 0.34 13.23 1.69
C CYS A 194 0.83 13.77 3.04
N TYR A 195 2.05 13.41 3.45
CA TYR A 195 2.67 13.94 4.66
C TYR A 195 3.05 15.42 4.50
N ASP A 196 3.68 15.79 3.39
CA ASP A 196 4.11 17.16 3.10
C ASP A 196 2.88 18.07 2.93
N LEU A 197 1.85 17.63 2.20
CA LEU A 197 0.57 18.36 2.11
C LEU A 197 -0.09 18.52 3.49
N TYR A 198 -0.02 17.50 4.34
CA TYR A 198 -0.54 17.59 5.70
C TYR A 198 0.18 18.67 6.51
N GLN A 199 1.50 18.77 6.38
CA GLN A 199 2.31 19.78 7.06
C GLN A 199 2.02 21.19 6.54
N GLU A 200 1.98 21.38 5.21
CA GLU A 200 1.65 22.67 4.58
C GLU A 200 0.25 23.16 4.95
N ALA A 201 -0.70 22.24 5.13
CA ALA A 201 -2.06 22.55 5.57
C ALA A 201 -2.19 22.84 7.09
N GLY A 202 -1.08 23.01 7.82
CA GLY A 202 -1.09 23.27 9.27
C GLY A 202 -1.40 22.04 10.12
N GLY A 203 -1.10 20.85 9.61
CA GLY A 203 -1.22 19.58 10.30
C GLY A 203 -0.44 19.52 11.62
N GLY A 204 -1.00 18.82 12.61
CA GLY A 204 -0.44 18.74 13.97
C GLY A 204 -0.02 17.32 14.34
N TYR A 205 1.10 17.20 15.04
CA TYR A 205 1.70 15.91 15.43
C TYR A 205 0.71 14.92 16.06
N TRP A 206 -0.10 15.34 17.03
CA TRP A 206 -1.02 14.43 17.74
C TRP A 206 -2.07 13.82 16.82
N LYS A 207 -2.63 14.62 15.90
CA LYS A 207 -3.63 14.14 14.95
C LYS A 207 -3.02 13.11 14.00
N ARG A 208 -1.81 13.36 13.50
CA ARG A 208 -1.03 12.40 12.72
C ARG A 208 -0.77 11.10 13.50
N ALA A 209 -0.33 11.21 14.75
CA ALA A 209 -0.04 10.03 15.59
C ALA A 209 -1.30 9.20 15.89
N TYR A 210 -2.43 9.83 16.23
CA TYR A 210 -3.69 9.13 16.43
C TYR A 210 -4.22 8.49 15.14
N ALA A 211 -4.06 9.16 14.00
CA ALA A 211 -4.42 8.62 12.70
C ALA A 211 -3.66 7.30 12.42
N MET A 212 -2.36 7.24 12.74
CA MET A 212 -1.56 6.02 12.60
C MET A 212 -2.08 4.86 13.45
N VAL A 213 -2.46 5.12 14.71
CA VAL A 213 -3.07 4.08 15.57
C VAL A 213 -4.39 3.62 14.97
N PHE A 214 -5.25 4.54 14.59
CA PHE A 214 -6.57 4.24 14.03
C PHE A 214 -6.45 3.41 12.75
N VAL A 215 -5.67 3.87 11.77
CA VAL A 215 -5.48 3.20 10.48
C VAL A 215 -4.88 1.81 10.67
N THR A 216 -3.89 1.65 11.54
CA THR A 216 -3.28 0.34 11.81
C THR A 216 -4.31 -0.64 12.38
N LEU A 217 -5.12 -0.21 13.34
CA LEU A 217 -6.15 -1.06 13.95
C LEU A 217 -7.28 -1.39 12.96
N ASP A 218 -7.76 -0.41 12.20
CA ASP A 218 -8.80 -0.58 11.19
C ASP A 218 -8.34 -1.55 10.09
N LEU A 219 -7.12 -1.38 9.58
CA LEU A 219 -6.50 -2.29 8.61
C LEU A 219 -6.40 -3.71 9.15
N LEU A 220 -5.91 -3.92 10.38
CA LEU A 220 -5.81 -5.25 10.98
C LEU A 220 -7.18 -5.92 11.14
N VAL A 221 -8.22 -5.17 11.51
CA VAL A 221 -9.58 -5.70 11.63
C VAL A 221 -10.14 -6.10 10.26
N ARG A 222 -9.99 -5.23 9.24
CA ARG A 222 -10.49 -5.51 7.88
C ARG A 222 -9.75 -6.67 7.23
N LEU A 223 -8.43 -6.68 7.33
CA LEU A 223 -7.57 -7.77 6.85
C LEU A 223 -7.98 -9.10 7.48
N ARG A 224 -8.12 -9.14 8.82
CA ARG A 224 -8.57 -10.34 9.53
C ARG A 224 -9.92 -10.82 9.04
N ASN A 225 -10.89 -9.93 8.85
CA ASN A 225 -12.24 -10.31 8.44
C ASN A 225 -12.28 -10.86 7.00
N ARG A 226 -11.58 -10.23 6.06
CA ARG A 226 -11.45 -10.69 4.67
C ARG A 226 -10.69 -12.01 4.58
N MET A 227 -9.55 -12.12 5.27
CA MET A 227 -8.74 -13.33 5.29
C MET A 227 -9.48 -14.51 5.90
N ARG A 228 -10.19 -14.29 7.02
CA ARG A 228 -11.06 -15.29 7.63
C ARG A 228 -12.14 -15.75 6.66
N TYR A 229 -12.82 -14.82 5.99
CA TYR A 229 -13.87 -15.15 5.03
C TYR A 229 -13.32 -16.03 3.88
N LEU A 230 -12.21 -15.62 3.26
CA LEU A 230 -11.59 -16.36 2.16
C LEU A 230 -11.24 -17.80 2.57
N LEU A 231 -10.55 -17.97 3.70
CA LEU A 231 -10.21 -19.29 4.22
C LEU A 231 -11.44 -20.10 4.63
N GLN A 232 -12.50 -19.48 5.15
CA GLN A 232 -13.75 -20.18 5.47
C GLN A 232 -14.47 -20.68 4.21
N GLN A 233 -14.47 -19.91 3.12
CA GLN A 233 -15.07 -20.35 1.85
C GLN A 233 -14.36 -21.57 1.29
N ASP A 234 -13.05 -21.69 1.51
CA ASP A 234 -12.25 -22.82 1.04
C ASP A 234 -12.26 -24.01 2.02
N GLY A 235 -12.98 -23.91 3.15
CA GLY A 235 -12.99 -24.94 4.20
C GLY A 235 -11.71 -25.00 5.04
N LEU A 236 -10.82 -24.00 4.92
CA LEU A 236 -9.49 -23.93 5.51
C LEU A 236 -9.41 -23.01 6.74
N TRP A 237 -10.45 -22.99 7.57
CA TRP A 237 -10.46 -22.20 8.83
C TRP A 237 -10.41 -23.07 10.09
N ASP A 238 -9.72 -24.20 10.03
CA ASP A 238 -9.48 -25.10 11.16
C ASP A 238 -8.36 -24.60 12.12
N ALA A 239 -8.01 -25.41 13.12
CA ALA A 239 -6.98 -25.04 14.10
C ALA A 239 -5.58 -24.89 13.48
N GLN A 240 -5.23 -25.71 12.49
CA GLN A 240 -3.93 -25.70 11.83
C GLN A 240 -3.78 -24.41 11.01
N HIS A 241 -4.77 -24.08 10.18
CA HIS A 241 -4.74 -22.87 9.36
C HIS A 241 -4.76 -21.61 10.22
N ARG A 242 -5.59 -21.56 11.28
CA ARG A 242 -5.56 -20.44 12.24
C ARG A 242 -4.20 -20.29 12.92
N ALA A 243 -3.51 -21.38 13.24
CA ALA A 243 -2.16 -21.34 13.77
C ALA A 243 -1.16 -20.83 12.72
N ALA A 244 -1.29 -21.22 11.46
CA ALA A 244 -0.48 -20.72 10.36
C ALA A 244 -0.70 -19.22 10.11
N VAL A 245 -1.95 -18.72 10.16
CA VAL A 245 -2.26 -17.27 10.11
C VAL A 245 -1.58 -16.53 11.24
N ARG A 246 -1.71 -17.02 12.48
CA ARG A 246 -1.06 -16.41 13.65
C ARG A 246 0.45 -16.41 13.50
N ARG A 247 1.06 -17.48 12.98
CA ARG A 247 2.50 -17.57 12.73
C ARG A 247 2.95 -16.59 11.63
N LEU A 248 2.19 -16.48 10.54
CA LEU A 248 2.49 -15.56 9.44
C LEU A 248 2.49 -14.10 9.91
N LEU A 249 1.51 -13.72 10.74
CA LEU A 249 1.37 -12.34 11.20
C LEU A 249 2.24 -12.00 12.43
N TRP A 250 2.29 -12.91 13.40
CA TRP A 250 2.80 -12.62 14.76
C TRP A 250 3.91 -13.58 15.22
N GLY A 251 4.34 -14.53 14.38
CA GLY A 251 5.44 -15.44 14.69
C GLY A 251 6.79 -14.73 14.85
N LYS A 252 7.85 -15.51 15.07
CA LYS A 252 9.22 -14.99 15.19
C LYS A 252 9.64 -14.13 13.99
N ASP A 253 9.24 -14.55 12.79
CA ASP A 253 9.46 -13.87 11.52
C ASP A 253 8.16 -13.20 11.03
N GLY A 254 7.17 -12.98 11.90
CA GLY A 254 5.84 -12.53 11.53
C GLY A 254 5.84 -11.14 10.89
N ILE A 255 4.93 -10.91 9.93
CA ILE A 255 4.80 -9.67 9.15
C ILE A 255 4.70 -8.45 10.07
N MET A 256 3.82 -8.49 11.07
CA MET A 256 3.60 -7.35 11.98
C MET A 256 4.80 -7.09 12.88
N ARG A 257 5.53 -8.13 13.26
CA ARG A 257 6.76 -8.00 14.06
C ARG A 257 7.89 -7.36 13.25
N ALA A 258 8.01 -7.72 11.98
CA ALA A 258 8.99 -7.14 11.07
C ALA A 258 8.63 -5.69 10.67
N LEU A 259 7.35 -5.35 10.53
CA LEU A 259 6.88 -3.99 10.25
C LEU A 259 6.93 -3.05 11.45
N ALA A 260 6.76 -3.56 12.68
CA ALA A 260 6.60 -2.72 13.87
C ALA A 260 7.67 -1.62 14.03
N PRO A 261 8.99 -1.87 13.83
CA PRO A 261 9.99 -0.81 13.94
C PRO A 261 9.78 0.34 12.94
N PHE A 262 9.24 0.08 11.75
CA PHE A 262 8.97 1.08 10.71
C PHE A 262 7.72 1.88 11.00
N LEU A 263 6.65 1.19 11.43
CA LEU A 263 5.42 1.85 11.85
C LEU A 263 5.65 2.73 13.09
N LEU A 264 6.49 2.29 14.03
CA LEU A 264 6.81 3.04 15.25
C LEU A 264 7.60 4.33 14.99
N GLN A 265 8.36 4.42 13.88
CA GLN A 265 9.07 5.65 13.53
C GLN A 265 8.14 6.83 13.29
N TYR A 266 6.92 6.57 12.80
CA TYR A 266 5.91 7.58 12.52
C TYR A 266 5.47 8.36 13.79
N PHE A 267 5.63 7.75 14.97
CA PHE A 267 5.33 8.36 16.26
C PHE A 267 6.44 9.27 16.79
N ARG A 268 7.58 9.41 16.10
CA ARG A 268 8.64 10.30 16.58
C ARG A 268 8.32 11.77 16.23
N PRO A 269 8.46 12.71 17.19
CA PRO A 269 8.47 14.14 16.88
C PRO A 269 9.58 14.47 15.87
N GLY A 270 9.23 15.20 14.80
CA GLY A 270 10.16 15.51 13.71
C GLY A 270 10.45 14.34 12.76
N PHE A 271 9.67 13.24 12.79
CA PHE A 271 9.69 12.22 11.76
C PHE A 271 9.36 12.80 10.38
N HIS A 272 10.07 12.34 9.34
CA HIS A 272 9.75 12.57 7.94
C HIS A 272 9.85 11.26 7.13
N PRO A 273 8.93 10.96 6.19
CA PRO A 273 9.01 9.73 5.38
C PRO A 273 10.31 9.55 4.56
N TRP A 274 10.96 10.64 4.15
CA TRP A 274 12.23 10.64 3.44
C TRP A 274 13.48 10.34 4.29
N GLU A 275 13.34 10.10 5.60
CA GLU A 275 14.49 9.70 6.43
C GLU A 275 15.16 8.41 5.93
N THR A 276 14.41 7.58 5.21
CA THR A 276 14.91 6.47 4.39
C THR A 276 14.59 6.74 2.92
N ASP A 277 15.27 6.06 2.00
CA ASP A 277 15.00 6.15 0.56
C ASP A 277 15.35 4.82 -0.12
N GLU A 278 14.33 3.98 -0.30
CA GLU A 278 14.46 2.61 -0.77
C GLU A 278 14.42 2.49 -2.30
N ARG A 279 14.20 3.59 -3.02
CA ARG A 279 13.96 3.56 -4.49
C ARG A 279 15.10 2.91 -5.26
N ARG A 280 16.34 3.25 -4.91
CA ARG A 280 17.53 2.66 -5.55
C ARG A 280 17.56 1.15 -5.33
N ASP A 281 17.39 0.72 -4.10
CA ASP A 281 17.53 -0.67 -3.69
C ASP A 281 16.36 -1.51 -4.26
N LEU A 282 15.16 -0.94 -4.39
CA LEU A 282 14.02 -1.55 -5.10
C LEU A 282 14.33 -1.72 -6.58
N LEU A 283 14.85 -0.68 -7.24
CA LEU A 283 15.15 -0.72 -8.68
C LEU A 283 16.27 -1.70 -8.99
N GLU A 284 17.28 -1.77 -8.13
CA GLU A 284 18.40 -2.71 -8.28
C GLU A 284 17.92 -4.16 -8.08
N ARG A 285 17.08 -4.41 -7.06
CA ARG A 285 16.61 -5.75 -6.75
C ARG A 285 15.56 -6.28 -7.73
N PHE A 286 14.63 -5.43 -8.16
CA PHE A 286 13.48 -5.82 -8.98
C PHE A 286 13.57 -5.23 -10.39
N HIS A 287 14.78 -5.01 -10.89
CA HIS A 287 15.03 -4.45 -12.21
C HIS A 287 14.24 -5.17 -13.31
N ASN A 288 14.27 -6.50 -13.30
CA ASN A 288 13.61 -7.33 -14.31
C ASN A 288 12.10 -7.15 -14.29
N GLU A 289 11.47 -7.16 -13.11
CA GLU A 289 10.05 -6.93 -12.99
C GLU A 289 9.67 -5.52 -13.45
N MET A 290 10.46 -4.50 -13.08
CA MET A 290 10.19 -3.13 -13.53
C MET A 290 10.34 -2.97 -15.04
N THR A 291 11.34 -3.61 -15.66
CA THR A 291 11.47 -3.63 -17.13
C THR A 291 10.29 -4.33 -17.78
N LEU A 292 9.82 -5.45 -17.25
CA LEU A 292 8.63 -6.14 -17.74
C LEU A 292 7.38 -5.24 -17.67
N ILE A 293 7.19 -4.49 -16.58
CA ILE A 293 6.07 -3.53 -16.46
C ILE A 293 6.15 -2.45 -17.54
N ASP A 294 7.34 -1.89 -17.77
CA ASP A 294 7.53 -0.84 -18.78
C ASP A 294 7.26 -1.38 -20.20
N GLU A 295 7.70 -2.61 -20.50
CA GLU A 295 7.41 -3.31 -21.76
C GLU A 295 5.92 -3.61 -21.93
N MET A 296 5.25 -4.13 -20.90
CA MET A 296 3.81 -4.38 -20.91
C MET A 296 3.01 -3.11 -21.17
N GLN A 297 3.37 -2.02 -20.50
CA GLN A 297 2.75 -0.72 -20.74
C GLN A 297 2.92 -0.26 -22.19
N ALA A 298 4.14 -0.38 -22.73
CA ALA A 298 4.41 0.03 -24.11
C ALA A 298 3.59 -0.79 -25.12
N GLN A 299 3.50 -2.11 -24.92
CA GLN A 299 2.70 -2.99 -25.77
C GLN A 299 1.20 -2.65 -25.68
N GLN A 300 0.67 -2.49 -24.47
CA GLN A 300 -0.75 -2.17 -24.25
C GLN A 300 -1.14 -0.80 -24.82
N ALA A 301 -0.21 0.16 -24.80
CA ALA A 301 -0.42 1.45 -25.44
C ALA A 301 -0.42 1.36 -26.97
N ALA A 302 0.45 0.51 -27.55
CA ALA A 302 0.49 0.26 -28.99
C ALA A 302 -0.78 -0.46 -29.49
N ASP A 303 -1.29 -1.44 -28.73
CA ASP A 303 -2.51 -2.19 -29.08
C ASP A 303 -3.79 -1.34 -29.02
N ALA A 304 -3.76 -0.22 -28.29
CA ALA A 304 -4.89 0.70 -28.13
C ALA A 304 -4.92 1.86 -29.15
N ALA A 305 -3.87 2.02 -29.96
CA ALA A 305 -3.71 3.09 -30.96
C ALA A 305 -4.18 2.66 -32.36
#